data_AF-A0A7G5ECZ3-F1
#
_entry.id   AF-A0A7G5ECZ3-F1
#
_cell.length_a   1.000
_cell.length_b   1.000
_cell.length_c   1.000
_cell.angle_alpha   90.00
_cell.angle_beta   90.00
_cell.angle_gamma   90.00
#
_symmetry.space_group_name_H-M   'P 1'
#
loop_
_entity.id
_entity.type
_entity.pdbx_description
1 polymer ?
#
loop_
_entity_poly.entity_id
_entity_poly.type
_entity_poly.pdbx_seq_one_letter_code
_entity_poly.pdbx_strand_id
1 'polypeptide(L)'
;MSDDKQQSVYGFDDKASGYDMSGPAFRADLKASELKNISQPDGTLARELRCTSADPAVCNDRRQGWYVDLPDAGERVNINLRLAGSTLVVASNVPSDEPCVAGGHGWLNYLNFETGLAVVDGPNGGPAGVQVPDTLIVGNALTANQNGDVTSHVSPGSVQDEPIDIAIPVAAPRPQGRRIGWREAVTN
;
A
#
# COMPACT_ATOMS: atom_id res chain seq x y z
N MET A 1 12.04 -14.35 -19.09
CA MET A 1 11.80 -12.90 -19.25
C MET A 1 10.81 -12.49 -18.19
N SER A 2 11.28 -11.90 -17.09
CA SER A 2 10.45 -11.14 -16.15
C SER A 2 10.23 -9.75 -16.75
N ASP A 3 9.01 -9.22 -16.67
CA ASP A 3 8.74 -7.80 -16.98
C ASP A 3 9.22 -6.97 -15.79
N ASP A 4 10.14 -6.03 -16.04
CA ASP A 4 10.75 -5.14 -15.06
C ASP A 4 10.14 -3.74 -15.06
N LYS A 5 9.13 -3.49 -15.91
CA LYS A 5 8.45 -2.21 -15.97
C LYS A 5 7.83 -1.84 -14.64
N GLN A 6 8.08 -0.60 -14.23
CA GLN A 6 7.54 -0.04 -13.01
C GLN A 6 6.01 -0.12 -12.98
N GLN A 7 5.50 -0.76 -11.93
CA GLN A 7 4.09 -0.80 -11.61
C GLN A 7 3.74 0.30 -10.62
N SER A 8 2.45 0.61 -10.52
CA SER A 8 1.97 1.69 -9.65
C SER A 8 0.62 1.34 -9.05
N VAL A 9 0.37 1.88 -7.87
CA VAL A 9 -0.92 1.84 -7.21
C VAL A 9 -1.60 3.18 -7.43
N TYR A 10 -2.91 3.17 -7.69
CA TYR A 10 -3.69 4.38 -7.93
C TYR A 10 -4.89 4.45 -7.00
N GLY A 11 -5.31 5.68 -6.68
CA GLY A 11 -6.60 5.97 -6.08
C GLY A 11 -7.31 7.06 -6.88
N PHE A 12 -8.56 6.81 -7.23
CA PHE A 12 -9.36 7.72 -8.05
C PHE A 12 -10.55 8.24 -7.26
N ASP A 13 -10.85 9.52 -7.45
CA ASP A 13 -12.16 10.06 -7.14
C ASP A 13 -13.01 9.89 -8.40
N ASP A 14 -14.09 9.10 -8.32
CA ASP A 14 -14.92 8.80 -9.48
C ASP A 14 -15.71 10.04 -9.90
N LYS A 15 -15.12 10.84 -10.79
CA LYS A 15 -15.73 12.05 -11.33
C LYS A 15 -16.74 11.66 -12.40
N ALA A 16 -17.93 12.25 -12.35
CA ALA A 16 -18.96 12.06 -13.38
C ALA A 16 -18.50 12.42 -14.81
N SER A 17 -17.50 13.30 -14.94
CA SER A 17 -16.88 13.66 -16.22
C SER A 17 -15.81 12.66 -16.70
N GLY A 18 -15.43 11.70 -15.88
CA GLY A 18 -14.32 10.79 -16.10
C GLY A 18 -12.94 11.45 -16.01
N TYR A 19 -11.90 10.62 -16.20
CA TYR A 19 -10.52 11.03 -16.40
C TYR A 19 -10.14 10.83 -17.88
N ASP A 20 -9.26 11.67 -18.42
CA ASP A 20 -8.61 11.39 -19.70
C ASP A 20 -7.55 10.30 -19.47
N MET A 21 -7.87 9.07 -19.86
CA MET A 21 -7.07 7.86 -19.56
C MET A 21 -5.83 7.68 -20.45
N SER A 22 -5.36 8.73 -21.13
CA SER A 22 -4.23 8.65 -22.07
C SER A 22 -2.86 8.97 -21.44
N GLY A 23 -2.11 7.93 -21.08
CA GLY A 23 -0.64 7.99 -20.89
C GLY A 23 -0.13 9.08 -19.91
N PRO A 24 0.94 9.83 -20.26
CA PRO A 24 1.49 10.89 -19.40
C PRO A 24 0.49 12.01 -19.05
N ALA A 25 -0.51 12.25 -19.90
CA ALA A 25 -1.55 13.25 -19.63
C ALA A 25 -2.42 12.81 -18.44
N PHE A 26 -2.72 11.51 -18.34
CA PHE A 26 -3.49 10.96 -17.22
C PHE A 26 -2.80 11.18 -15.86
N ARG A 27 -1.49 10.89 -15.76
CA ARG A 27 -0.76 11.06 -14.49
C ARG A 27 -0.58 12.52 -14.10
N ALA A 28 -0.62 13.45 -15.05
CA ALA A 28 -0.51 14.89 -14.77
C ALA A 28 -1.70 15.42 -13.95
N ASP A 29 -2.87 14.78 -14.03
CA ASP A 29 -4.06 15.15 -13.27
C ASP A 29 -4.10 14.55 -11.85
N LEU A 30 -3.16 13.65 -11.54
CA LEU A 30 -3.10 12.93 -10.27
C LEU A 30 -1.99 13.48 -9.38
N LYS A 31 -2.21 13.43 -8.06
CA LYS A 31 -1.16 13.66 -7.08
C LYS A 31 -0.15 12.52 -7.13
N ALA A 32 1.12 12.86 -7.21
CA ALA A 32 2.19 11.88 -7.13
C ALA A 32 2.76 11.85 -5.70
N SER A 33 2.92 10.64 -5.17
CA SER A 33 3.71 10.40 -3.96
C SER A 33 4.88 9.49 -4.28
N GLU A 34 6.04 9.82 -3.71
CA GLU A 34 7.27 9.03 -3.83
C GLU A 34 7.34 8.05 -2.68
N LEU A 35 7.29 6.76 -3.01
CA LEU A 35 7.56 5.66 -2.10
C LEU A 35 9.06 5.32 -2.20
N LYS A 36 9.76 5.33 -1.07
CA LYS A 36 11.21 5.16 -1.03
C LYS A 36 11.62 4.11 -0.01
N ASN A 37 12.51 3.21 -0.42
CA ASN A 37 13.16 2.26 0.49
C ASN A 37 14.13 2.98 1.42
N ILE A 38 14.07 2.61 2.70
CA ILE A 38 14.98 3.08 3.74
C ILE A 38 15.49 1.88 4.55
N SER A 39 16.71 2.00 5.09
CA SER A 39 17.26 1.04 6.04
C SER A 39 16.98 1.54 7.46
N GLN A 40 16.38 0.69 8.28
CA GLN A 40 16.19 0.97 9.70
C GLN A 40 17.48 0.69 10.49
N PRO A 41 17.63 1.26 11.70
CA PRO A 41 18.81 1.05 12.53
C PRO A 41 19.07 -0.41 12.91
N ASP A 42 18.04 -1.25 12.90
CA ASP A 42 18.14 -2.69 13.17
C ASP A 42 18.55 -3.54 11.94
N GLY A 43 18.79 -2.88 10.80
CA GLY A 43 19.17 -3.52 9.54
C GLY A 43 17.99 -3.99 8.69
N THR A 44 16.75 -3.86 9.16
CA THR A 44 15.57 -4.17 8.36
C THR A 44 15.31 -3.11 7.28
N LEU A 45 14.64 -3.51 6.20
CA LEU A 45 14.19 -2.57 5.17
C LEU A 45 12.74 -2.16 5.42
N ALA A 46 12.51 -0.86 5.32
CA ALA A 46 11.20 -0.23 5.42
C ALA A 46 11.00 0.75 4.26
N ARG A 47 9.81 1.34 4.20
CA ARG A 47 9.50 2.38 3.22
C ARG A 47 8.96 3.64 3.88
N GLU A 48 9.27 4.77 3.27
CA GLU A 48 8.67 6.06 3.55
C GLU A 48 7.91 6.54 2.31
N LEU A 49 6.80 7.22 2.54
CA LEU A 49 5.99 7.83 1.49
C LEU A 49 5.88 9.33 1.74
N ARG A 50 6.15 10.11 0.70
CA ARG A 50 6.01 11.57 0.73
C ARG A 50 5.35 12.09 -0.53
N CYS A 51 4.56 13.16 -0.41
CA CYS A 51 4.08 13.89 -1.57
C CYS A 51 5.27 14.49 -2.35
N THR A 52 5.20 14.52 -3.68
CA THR A 52 6.27 15.11 -4.51
C THR A 52 6.01 16.57 -4.88
N SER A 53 4.78 17.07 -4.70
CA SER A 53 4.44 18.46 -4.99
C SER A 53 5.04 19.40 -3.94
N ALA A 54 5.60 20.52 -4.39
CA ALA A 54 6.02 21.61 -3.52
C ALA A 54 4.84 22.44 -3.00
N ASP A 55 3.65 22.28 -3.57
CA ASP A 55 2.42 22.93 -3.11
C ASP A 55 1.66 22.04 -2.12
N PRO A 56 1.59 22.40 -0.82
CA PRO A 56 0.85 21.65 0.18
C PRO A 56 -0.66 21.56 -0.13
N ALA A 57 -1.24 22.51 -0.86
CA ALA A 57 -2.64 22.46 -1.24
C ALA A 57 -2.92 21.29 -2.20
N VAL A 58 -2.00 21.03 -3.12
CA VAL A 58 -2.05 19.82 -3.98
C VAL A 58 -1.97 18.59 -3.10
N CYS A 59 -0.93 18.45 -2.27
CA CYS A 59 -0.73 17.25 -1.44
C CYS A 59 -1.95 16.90 -0.57
N ASN A 60 -2.63 17.91 -0.04
CA ASN A 60 -3.77 17.73 0.86
C ASN A 60 -5.15 17.71 0.15
N ASP A 61 -5.22 17.87 -1.17
CA ASP A 61 -6.51 17.82 -1.88
C ASP A 61 -7.00 16.39 -2.05
N ARG A 62 -8.00 15.99 -1.26
CA ARG A 62 -8.63 14.66 -1.29
C ARG A 62 -9.48 14.40 -2.53
N ARG A 63 -9.82 15.43 -3.31
CA ARG A 63 -10.63 15.32 -4.54
C ARG A 63 -9.79 15.09 -5.80
N GLN A 64 -8.49 15.32 -5.68
CA GLN A 64 -7.54 14.97 -6.71
C GLN A 64 -7.15 13.51 -6.49
N GLY A 65 -7.28 12.65 -7.51
CA GLY A 65 -6.80 11.26 -7.42
C GLY A 65 -5.29 11.23 -7.17
N TRP A 66 -4.73 10.04 -6.95
CA TRP A 66 -3.31 9.89 -6.65
C TRP A 66 -2.71 8.65 -7.32
N TYR A 67 -1.40 8.64 -7.46
CA TYR A 67 -0.64 7.44 -7.79
C TYR A 67 0.65 7.35 -6.97
N VAL A 68 1.07 6.12 -6.73
CA VAL A 68 2.33 5.76 -6.09
C VAL A 68 3.03 4.74 -6.97
N ASP A 69 4.21 5.08 -7.45
CA ASP A 69 5.06 4.14 -8.16
C ASP A 69 5.74 3.18 -7.18
N LEU A 70 5.77 1.90 -7.52
CA LEU A 70 6.53 0.90 -6.77
C LEU A 70 8.02 1.06 -7.07
N PRO A 71 8.89 1.20 -6.06
CA PRO A 71 10.28 1.61 -6.29
C PRO A 71 11.20 0.46 -6.69
N ASP A 72 10.84 -0.80 -6.42
CA ASP A 72 11.69 -1.93 -6.79
C ASP A 72 11.40 -2.35 -8.25
N ALA A 73 12.46 -2.63 -9.03
CA ALA A 73 12.31 -3.13 -10.39
C ALA A 73 11.58 -4.50 -10.40
N GLY A 74 10.62 -4.67 -11.31
CA GLY A 74 9.82 -5.90 -11.40
C GLY A 74 8.83 -6.13 -10.24
N GLU A 75 8.70 -5.16 -9.33
CA GLU A 75 7.71 -5.19 -8.25
C GLU A 75 6.30 -5.11 -8.80
N ARG A 76 5.40 -5.94 -8.24
CA ARG A 76 4.02 -6.02 -8.68
C ARG A 76 3.06 -6.29 -7.53
N VAL A 77 1.86 -5.74 -7.64
CA VAL A 77 0.73 -6.10 -6.77
C VAL A 77 0.00 -7.26 -7.43
N ASN A 78 0.05 -8.43 -6.81
CA ASN A 78 -0.66 -9.63 -7.23
C ASN A 78 -1.55 -10.23 -6.12
N ILE A 79 -1.62 -9.55 -4.97
CA ILE A 79 -2.45 -9.92 -3.82
C ILE A 79 -3.52 -8.87 -3.63
N ASN A 80 -4.72 -9.32 -3.25
CA ASN A 80 -5.85 -8.43 -3.01
C ASN A 80 -5.52 -7.36 -1.97
N LEU A 81 -5.83 -6.11 -2.30
CA LEU A 81 -5.69 -4.99 -1.39
C LEU A 81 -6.62 -5.15 -0.18
N ARG A 82 -6.20 -4.66 0.99
CA ARG A 82 -7.02 -4.67 2.20
C ARG A 82 -7.17 -3.27 2.74
N LEU A 83 -8.28 -3.01 3.42
CA LEU A 83 -8.59 -1.71 4.00
C LEU A 83 -8.83 -1.84 5.51
N ALA A 84 -8.18 -0.97 6.28
CA ALA A 84 -8.37 -0.83 7.72
C ALA A 84 -8.57 0.64 8.09
N GLY A 85 -9.82 1.05 8.29
CA GLY A 85 -10.16 2.47 8.42
C GLY A 85 -9.80 3.22 7.14
N SER A 86 -8.97 4.26 7.26
CA SER A 86 -8.42 5.00 6.11
C SER A 86 -7.11 4.42 5.57
N THR A 87 -6.57 3.34 6.16
CA THR A 87 -5.32 2.72 5.72
C THR A 87 -5.58 1.67 4.65
N LEU A 88 -5.08 1.91 3.44
CA LEU A 88 -4.95 0.92 2.38
C LEU A 88 -3.67 0.11 2.62
N VAL A 89 -3.81 -1.20 2.73
CA VAL A 89 -2.71 -2.15 2.84
C VAL A 89 -2.51 -2.85 1.50
N VAL A 90 -1.30 -2.74 0.97
CA VAL A 90 -0.91 -3.22 -0.37
C VAL A 90 0.23 -4.21 -0.20
N ALA A 91 -0.07 -5.50 -0.36
CA ALA A 91 0.95 -6.53 -0.46
C ALA A 91 1.46 -6.60 -1.91
N SER A 92 2.74 -6.33 -2.11
CA SER A 92 3.43 -6.44 -3.39
C SER A 92 4.60 -7.42 -3.29
N ASN A 93 5.06 -7.88 -4.45
CA ASN A 93 6.08 -8.90 -4.59
C ASN A 93 7.10 -8.49 -5.64
N VAL A 94 8.37 -8.76 -5.36
CA VAL A 94 9.49 -8.71 -6.31
C VAL A 94 9.97 -10.14 -6.53
N PRO A 95 9.53 -10.81 -7.61
CA PRO A 95 9.98 -12.16 -7.92
C PRO A 95 11.48 -12.19 -8.21
N SER A 96 12.14 -13.28 -7.84
CA SER A 96 13.52 -13.53 -8.24
C SER A 96 13.64 -13.71 -9.75
N ASP A 97 14.74 -13.19 -10.32
CA ASP A 97 15.11 -13.43 -11.71
C ASP A 97 15.83 -14.77 -11.93
N GLU A 98 16.10 -15.53 -10.86
CA GLU A 98 16.76 -16.82 -10.95
C GLU A 98 15.80 -17.92 -11.43
N PRO A 99 16.02 -18.53 -12.61
CA PRO A 99 15.05 -19.35 -13.32
C PRO A 99 14.68 -20.69 -12.65
N CYS A 100 15.26 -21.01 -11.49
CA CYS A 100 15.04 -22.25 -10.75
C CYS A 100 14.73 -22.04 -9.26
N VAL A 101 14.66 -20.78 -8.79
CA VAL A 101 14.35 -20.45 -7.40
C VAL A 101 13.01 -19.74 -7.38
N ALA A 102 11.96 -20.42 -6.92
CA ALA A 102 10.72 -19.78 -6.54
C ALA A 102 10.99 -18.94 -5.28
N GLY A 103 11.52 -17.74 -5.47
CA GLY A 103 11.96 -16.84 -4.41
C GLY A 103 11.77 -15.39 -4.80
N GLY A 104 12.37 -14.51 -4.01
CA GLY A 104 12.19 -13.07 -4.07
C GLY A 104 11.83 -12.53 -2.70
N HIS A 105 11.31 -11.32 -2.67
CA HIS A 105 10.84 -10.69 -1.44
C HIS A 105 9.48 -10.03 -1.65
N GLY A 106 8.75 -9.89 -0.56
CA GLY A 106 7.52 -9.14 -0.51
C GLY A 106 7.69 -7.78 0.15
N TRP A 107 6.71 -6.92 -0.06
CA TRP A 107 6.53 -5.69 0.68
C TRP A 107 5.09 -5.60 1.15
N LEU A 108 4.91 -5.33 2.45
CA LEU A 108 3.62 -4.91 2.96
C LEU A 108 3.63 -3.38 3.05
N ASN A 109 3.10 -2.73 2.03
CA ASN A 109 2.98 -1.28 1.97
C ASN A 109 1.67 -0.84 2.60
N TYR A 110 1.66 0.37 3.14
CA TYR A 110 0.48 0.98 3.72
C TYR A 110 0.47 2.49 3.52
N LEU A 111 -0.69 3.02 3.15
CA LEU A 111 -0.89 4.45 2.92
C LEU A 111 -2.34 4.85 3.19
N ASN A 112 -2.62 6.14 3.29
CA ASN A 112 -3.99 6.63 3.41
C ASN A 112 -4.68 6.62 2.04
N PHE A 113 -5.79 5.86 1.91
CA PHE A 113 -6.46 5.68 0.62
C PHE A 113 -7.11 6.97 0.08
N GLU A 114 -7.49 7.90 0.96
CA GLU A 114 -8.12 9.17 0.57
C GLU A 114 -7.10 10.15 -0.01
N THR A 115 -5.89 10.16 0.53
CA THR A 115 -4.88 11.18 0.19
C THR A 115 -3.78 10.66 -0.73
N GLY A 116 -3.48 9.37 -0.70
CA GLY A 116 -2.28 8.83 -1.35
C GLY A 116 -0.98 9.12 -0.60
N LEU A 117 -1.07 9.54 0.67
CA LEU A 117 0.06 9.92 1.53
C LEU A 117 0.28 8.88 2.64
N ALA A 118 1.34 9.04 3.42
CA ALA A 118 1.57 8.20 4.59
C ALA A 118 0.35 8.22 5.55
N VAL A 119 0.10 7.11 6.24
CA VAL A 119 -1.05 7.03 7.18
C VAL A 119 -0.88 8.00 8.34
N VAL A 120 0.33 8.04 8.89
CA VAL A 120 0.77 9.02 9.88
C VAL A 120 1.75 9.93 9.16
N ASP A 121 1.20 10.92 8.46
CA ASP A 121 1.97 11.85 7.66
C ASP A 121 2.58 12.97 8.51
N GLY A 122 3.77 13.38 8.14
CA GLY A 122 4.52 14.47 8.76
C GLY A 122 5.07 15.44 7.71
N PRO A 123 5.77 16.51 8.12
CA PRO A 123 6.29 17.51 7.19
C PRO A 123 7.19 16.97 6.05
N ASN A 124 7.79 15.78 6.26
CA ASN A 124 8.71 15.15 5.31
C ASN A 124 8.19 13.79 4.80
N GLY A 125 6.90 13.52 4.92
CA GLY A 125 6.33 12.18 4.72
C GLY A 125 6.28 11.36 6.00
N GLY A 126 6.00 10.06 5.85
CA GLY A 126 5.94 9.13 6.98
C GLY A 126 6.11 7.67 6.57
N PRO A 127 6.11 6.75 7.55
CA PRO A 127 6.26 5.32 7.30
C PRO A 127 5.17 4.79 6.37
N ALA A 128 5.55 3.89 5.47
CA ALA A 128 4.67 3.41 4.40
C ALA A 128 4.90 1.95 3.97
N GLY A 129 5.79 1.21 4.62
CA GLY A 129 5.90 -0.21 4.35
C GLY A 129 6.99 -0.91 5.14
N VAL A 130 6.88 -2.23 5.21
CA VAL A 130 7.85 -3.14 5.81
C VAL A 130 8.14 -4.25 4.80
N GLN A 131 9.41 -4.61 4.65
CA GLN A 131 9.79 -5.72 3.78
C GLN A 131 9.46 -7.07 4.44
N VAL A 132 9.04 -8.03 3.63
CA VAL A 132 8.95 -9.45 3.98
C VAL A 132 10.08 -10.16 3.21
N PRO A 133 11.25 -10.38 3.85
CA PRO A 133 12.42 -10.89 3.16
C PRO A 133 12.30 -12.39 2.84
N ASP A 134 13.07 -12.83 1.83
CA ASP A 134 13.30 -14.24 1.48
C ASP A 134 12.05 -15.09 1.16
N THR A 135 10.91 -14.43 0.88
CA THR A 135 9.67 -15.10 0.49
C THR A 135 8.74 -14.13 -0.24
N LEU A 136 7.88 -14.68 -1.09
CA LEU A 136 6.79 -13.92 -1.69
C LEU A 136 5.57 -13.95 -0.77
N ILE A 137 4.84 -12.85 -0.69
CA ILE A 137 3.56 -12.79 -0.01
C ILE A 137 2.51 -13.48 -0.89
N VAL A 138 1.85 -14.50 -0.35
CA VAL A 138 0.76 -15.23 -1.05
C VAL A 138 -0.62 -14.93 -0.48
N GLY A 139 -0.70 -14.24 0.65
CA GLY A 139 -1.95 -13.82 1.26
C GLY A 139 -1.74 -12.74 2.32
N ASN A 140 -2.80 -11.97 2.55
CA ASN A 140 -2.89 -11.07 3.69
C ASN A 140 -4.31 -11.09 4.28
N ALA A 141 -4.39 -11.08 5.60
CA ALA A 141 -5.63 -10.96 6.35
C ALA A 141 -5.45 -9.91 7.46
N LEU A 142 -6.48 -9.09 7.70
CA LEU A 142 -6.42 -8.06 8.74
C LEU A 142 -7.27 -8.48 9.94
N THR A 143 -6.75 -8.28 11.14
CA THR A 143 -7.53 -8.28 12.38
C THR A 143 -7.45 -6.93 13.05
N ALA A 144 -8.48 -6.59 13.83
CA ALA A 144 -8.51 -5.40 14.65
C ALA A 144 -8.96 -5.74 16.07
N ASN A 145 -8.29 -5.18 17.07
CA ASN A 145 -8.68 -5.35 18.47
C ASN A 145 -9.67 -4.26 18.93
N GLN A 146 -10.12 -4.32 20.19
CA GLN A 146 -11.08 -3.35 20.75
C GLN A 146 -10.52 -1.91 20.88
N ASN A 147 -9.19 -1.77 20.87
CA ASN A 147 -8.51 -0.48 20.92
C ASN A 147 -8.33 0.15 19.52
N GLY A 148 -8.74 -0.56 18.46
CA GLY A 148 -8.54 -0.16 17.09
C GLY A 148 -7.09 -0.36 16.60
N ASP A 149 -6.27 -1.13 17.31
CA ASP A 149 -5.01 -1.62 16.74
C ASP A 149 -5.33 -2.64 15.64
N VAL A 150 -4.59 -2.55 14.54
CA VAL A 150 -4.77 -3.43 13.38
C VAL A 150 -3.49 -4.21 13.14
N THR A 151 -3.63 -5.51 12.91
CA THR A 151 -2.53 -6.40 12.54
C THR A 151 -2.84 -7.01 11.18
N SER A 152 -1.84 -7.02 10.30
CA SER A 152 -1.86 -7.82 9.08
C SER A 152 -1.14 -9.14 9.34
N HIS A 153 -1.85 -10.23 9.12
CA HIS A 153 -1.34 -11.59 9.09
C HIS A 153 -0.94 -11.90 7.66
N VAL A 154 0.36 -11.86 7.37
CA VAL A 154 0.94 -12.11 6.05
C VAL A 154 1.22 -13.61 5.93
N SER A 155 0.65 -14.24 4.90
CA SER A 155 0.97 -15.63 4.55
C SER A 155 2.18 -15.62 3.61
N PRO A 156 3.34 -16.16 4.02
CA PRO A 156 4.49 -16.30 3.15
C PRO A 156 4.31 -17.50 2.19
N GLY A 157 4.98 -17.46 1.05
CA GLY A 157 5.02 -18.57 0.09
C GLY A 157 5.95 -19.72 0.52
N SER A 158 6.75 -19.49 1.56
CA SER A 158 7.59 -20.49 2.21
C SER A 158 6.76 -21.30 3.22
N VAL A 159 7.20 -22.53 3.51
CA VAL A 159 6.57 -23.36 4.54
C VAL A 159 6.92 -22.78 5.91
N GLN A 160 6.03 -21.97 6.46
CA GLN A 160 6.04 -21.54 7.86
C GLN A 160 4.77 -22.04 8.54
N ASP A 161 4.90 -22.41 9.82
CA ASP A 161 3.78 -22.88 10.63
C ASP A 161 2.80 -21.75 10.98
N GLU A 162 3.27 -20.50 11.01
CA GLU A 162 2.49 -19.32 11.40
C GLU A 162 2.65 -18.15 10.41
N PRO A 163 1.63 -17.28 10.27
CA PRO A 163 1.74 -16.04 9.52
C PRO A 163 2.76 -15.07 10.12
N ILE A 164 3.26 -14.15 9.28
CA ILE A 164 4.08 -13.02 9.71
C ILE A 164 3.14 -11.88 10.12
N ASP A 165 3.16 -11.51 11.39
CA ASP A 165 2.31 -10.45 11.94
C ASP A 165 2.98 -9.09 11.85
N ILE A 166 2.34 -8.17 11.12
CA ILE A 166 2.82 -6.80 10.93
C ILE A 166 1.76 -5.83 11.45
N ALA A 167 2.15 -4.97 12.39
CA ALA A 167 1.29 -3.91 12.89
C ALA A 167 1.01 -2.88 11.78
N ILE A 168 -0.26 -2.55 11.58
CA ILE A 168 -0.69 -1.61 10.55
C ILE A 168 -1.02 -0.28 11.22
N PRO A 169 -0.40 0.83 10.79
CA PRO A 169 -0.76 2.13 11.30
C PRO A 169 -2.20 2.45 10.90
N VAL A 170 -2.92 3.11 11.81
CA VAL A 170 -4.26 3.66 11.57
C VAL A 170 -4.24 5.14 11.91
N ALA A 171 -4.92 5.95 11.10
CA ALA A 171 -5.00 7.39 11.35
C ALA A 171 -5.79 7.68 12.65
N ALA A 172 -5.43 8.75 13.34
CA ALA A 172 -6.14 9.20 14.54
C ALA A 172 -7.39 10.06 14.16
N PRO A 173 -8.47 10.03 14.96
CA PRO A 173 -8.70 9.15 16.09
C PRO A 173 -8.95 7.71 15.62
N ARG A 174 -8.43 6.74 16.37
CA ARG A 174 -8.62 5.32 16.04
C ARG A 174 -10.12 5.02 16.03
N PRO A 175 -10.62 4.25 15.04
CA PRO A 175 -12.03 3.89 15.01
C PRO A 175 -12.40 3.16 16.31
N GLN A 176 -13.27 3.78 17.12
CA GLN A 176 -13.82 3.13 18.31
C GLN A 176 -15.03 2.29 17.87
N GLY A 177 -14.84 0.98 17.72
CA GLY A 177 -15.93 0.05 17.38
C GLY A 177 -15.48 -1.19 16.61
N ARG A 178 -16.33 -2.22 16.59
CA ARG A 178 -16.13 -3.46 15.81
C ARG A 178 -17.09 -3.47 14.62
N ARG A 179 -16.64 -3.86 13.42
CA ARG A 179 -17.53 -4.11 12.28
C ARG A 179 -18.45 -5.29 12.62
N ILE A 180 -19.76 -5.04 12.74
CA ILE A 180 -20.76 -6.03 13.16
C ILE A 180 -21.55 -6.67 12.00
N GLY A 181 -21.19 -6.41 10.74
CA GLY A 181 -21.80 -7.10 9.61
C GLY A 181 -21.44 -6.54 8.23
N TRP A 182 -21.81 -7.30 7.21
CA TRP A 182 -21.90 -6.87 5.81
C TRP A 182 -23.38 -6.83 5.45
N ARG A 183 -23.87 -5.70 4.93
CA ARG A 183 -25.17 -5.66 4.25
C ARG A 183 -24.88 -5.73 2.76
N GLU A 184 -25.36 -6.75 2.08
CA GLU A 184 -25.32 -6.78 0.63
C GLU A 184 -26.27 -5.72 0.08
N ALA A 185 -25.83 -4.99 -0.94
CA ALA A 185 -26.71 -4.14 -1.71
C ALA A 185 -27.50 -5.03 -2.67
N VAL A 186 -28.74 -5.34 -2.31
CA VAL A 186 -29.67 -6.03 -3.22
C VAL A 186 -30.49 -4.96 -3.92
N THR A 187 -30.30 -4.78 -5.22
CA THR A 187 -31.23 -4.01 -6.06
C THR A 187 -32.36 -4.92 -6.53
N ASN A 188 -33.60 -4.47 -6.34
CA ASN A 188 -34.81 -5.12 -6.89
C ASN A 188 -34.87 -5.01 -8.41
#